data_AF-K1TW32-F1
#
_entry.id   AF-K1TW32-F1
#
_cell.length_a   1.000
_cell.length_b   1.000
_cell.length_c   1.000
_cell.angle_alpha   90.00
_cell.angle_beta   90.00
_cell.angle_gamma   90.00
#
_symmetry.space_group_name_H-M   'P 1'
#
loop_
_entity.id
_entity.type
_entity.pdbx_description
1 polymer ?
#
loop_
_entity_poly.entity_id
_entity_poly.type
_entity_poly.pdbx_seq_one_letter_code
_entity_poly.pdbx_strand_id
1 'polypeptide(L)'
;MEDYILREIDKIGKLIEALLQKAGILRRSGAGEAVCETARTELAEALDLDIDTLLAREDFIGVLTREYGFSDENLEKFAELLFDFAAASPDRDATVRLACGITAIYRYLDE
;
A
#
# COMPACT_ATOMS: atom_id res chain seq x y z
N MET A 1 -10.06 26.36 29.49
CA MET A 1 -9.17 27.02 28.50
C MET A 1 -8.42 25.98 27.68
N GLU A 2 -8.04 24.83 28.25
CA GLU A 2 -7.50 23.66 27.51
C GLU A 2 -8.39 23.17 26.36
N ASP A 3 -9.72 23.10 26.56
CA ASP A 3 -10.65 22.60 25.52
C ASP A 3 -10.65 23.42 24.23
N TYR A 4 -10.36 24.71 24.31
CA TYR A 4 -10.29 25.56 23.13
C TYR A 4 -9.06 25.24 22.29
N ILE A 5 -7.90 25.07 22.94
CA ILE A 5 -6.65 24.74 22.27
C ILE A 5 -6.73 23.35 21.65
N LEU A 6 -7.25 22.35 22.36
CA LEU A 6 -7.48 21.01 21.84
C LEU A 6 -8.42 21.00 20.63
N ARG A 7 -9.50 21.78 20.67
CA ARG A 7 -10.44 21.88 19.54
C ARG A 7 -9.81 22.56 18.31
N GLU A 8 -8.98 23.58 18.51
CA GLU A 8 -8.28 24.21 17.39
C GLU A 8 -7.19 23.30 16.82
N ILE A 9 -6.50 22.52 17.64
CA ILE A 9 -5.56 21.48 17.18
C ILE A 9 -6.29 20.42 16.33
N ASP A 10 -7.45 19.93 16.77
CA ASP A 10 -8.25 18.96 16.01
C ASP A 10 -8.70 19.50 14.64
N LYS A 11 -9.12 20.77 14.59
CA LYS A 11 -9.47 21.43 13.32
C LYS A 11 -8.27 21.55 12.38
N ILE A 12 -7.10 21.90 12.91
CA ILE A 12 -5.86 21.97 12.13
C ILE A 12 -5.50 20.57 11.61
N GLY A 13 -5.62 19.53 12.44
CA GLY A 13 -5.42 18.14 12.03
C GLY A 13 -6.31 17.73 10.86
N LYS A 14 -7.62 18.00 10.95
CA LYS A 14 -8.59 17.70 9.87
C LYS A 14 -8.33 18.50 8.58
N LEU A 15 -7.90 19.76 8.71
CA LEU A 15 -7.55 20.58 7.55
C LEU A 15 -6.31 20.01 6.84
N ILE A 16 -5.28 19.63 7.60
CA ILE A 16 -4.07 19.00 7.06
C ILE A 16 -4.42 17.68 6.38
N GLU A 17 -5.22 16.84 7.02
CA GLU A 17 -5.69 15.58 6.44
C GLU A 17 -6.41 15.80 5.10
N ALA A 18 -7.36 16.74 5.05
CA ALA A 18 -8.08 17.07 3.82
C ALA A 18 -7.18 17.64 2.70
N LEU A 19 -6.18 18.46 3.06
CA LEU A 19 -5.23 19.02 2.10
C LEU A 19 -4.30 17.94 1.53
N LEU A 20 -3.83 17.03 2.37
CA LEU A 20 -2.99 15.91 1.96
C LEU A 20 -3.81 14.91 1.11
N GLN A 21 -5.10 14.70 1.42
CA GLN A 21 -6.02 13.92 0.57
C GLN A 21 -6.20 14.55 -0.80
N LYS A 22 -6.44 15.87 -0.85
CA LYS A 22 -6.62 16.60 -2.11
C LYS A 22 -5.33 16.62 -2.95
N ALA A 23 -4.18 16.66 -2.31
CA ALA A 23 -2.87 16.60 -2.97
C ALA A 23 -2.50 15.17 -3.43
N GLY A 24 -3.30 14.16 -3.12
CA GLY A 24 -3.00 12.75 -3.42
C GLY A 24 -1.93 12.14 -2.51
N ILE A 25 -1.49 12.86 -1.47
CA ILE A 25 -0.45 12.43 -0.52
C ILE A 25 -1.05 11.49 0.54
N LEU A 26 -2.27 11.78 0.99
CA LEU A 26 -3.05 10.92 1.86
C LEU A 26 -4.15 10.28 1.02
N ARG A 27 -3.92 9.12 0.43
CA ARG A 27 -5.06 8.37 -0.09
C ARG A 27 -5.90 7.90 1.10
N ARG A 28 -7.23 7.99 0.96
CA ARG A 28 -8.13 7.32 1.91
C ARG A 28 -7.84 5.83 1.78
N SER A 29 -6.93 5.30 2.61
CA SER A 29 -6.85 3.87 2.85
C SER A 29 -8.07 3.51 3.71
N GLY A 30 -9.21 3.55 3.04
CA GLY A 30 -10.54 3.23 3.56
C GLY A 30 -11.09 1.99 2.88
N ALA A 31 -10.21 1.20 2.26
CA ALA A 31 -10.49 -0.21 2.12
C ALA A 31 -10.50 -0.75 3.56
N GLY A 32 -11.69 -0.83 4.16
CA GLY A 32 -11.84 -1.51 5.46
C GLY A 32 -11.18 -2.88 5.39
N GLU A 33 -10.78 -3.44 6.53
CA GLU A 33 -10.07 -4.73 6.62
C GLU A 33 -10.64 -5.80 5.66
N ALA A 34 -11.97 -5.90 5.57
CA ALA A 34 -12.67 -6.78 4.63
C ALA A 34 -12.39 -6.51 3.12
N VAL A 35 -12.22 -5.26 2.72
CA VAL A 35 -11.86 -4.87 1.35
C VAL A 35 -10.40 -5.22 1.06
N CYS A 36 -9.50 -5.04 2.04
CA CYS A 36 -8.10 -5.46 1.90
C CYS A 36 -7.97 -6.99 1.83
N GLU A 37 -8.71 -7.74 2.66
CA GLU A 37 -8.76 -9.21 2.58
C GLU A 37 -9.31 -9.70 1.24
N THR A 38 -10.37 -9.06 0.74
CA THR A 38 -10.95 -9.39 -0.58
C THR A 38 -9.93 -9.12 -1.68
N ALA A 39 -9.32 -7.93 -1.70
CA ALA A 39 -8.32 -7.58 -2.70
C ALA A 39 -7.07 -8.48 -2.62
N ARG A 40 -6.66 -8.90 -1.42
CA ARG A 40 -5.56 -9.85 -1.22
C ARG A 40 -5.89 -11.22 -1.81
N THR A 41 -7.12 -11.70 -1.59
CA THR A 41 -7.60 -12.98 -2.10
C THR A 41 -7.71 -12.97 -3.62
N GLU A 42 -8.38 -11.95 -4.18
CA GLU A 42 -8.53 -11.78 -5.63
C GLU A 42 -7.17 -11.67 -6.34
N LEU A 43 -6.22 -10.96 -5.72
CA LEU A 43 -4.87 -10.85 -6.26
C LEU A 43 -4.12 -12.19 -6.22
N ALA A 44 -4.23 -12.94 -5.12
CA ALA A 44 -3.60 -14.26 -5.01
C ALA A 44 -4.20 -15.25 -6.02
N GLU A 45 -5.51 -15.20 -6.26
CA GLU A 45 -6.19 -16.01 -7.28
C GLU A 45 -5.78 -15.61 -8.70
N ALA A 46 -5.73 -14.31 -8.99
CA ALA A 46 -5.33 -13.80 -10.30
C ALA A 46 -3.87 -14.16 -10.65
N LEU A 47 -3.00 -14.21 -9.64
CA LEU A 47 -1.60 -14.60 -9.80
C LEU A 47 -1.39 -16.12 -9.66
N ASP A 48 -2.39 -16.88 -9.22
CA ASP A 48 -2.23 -18.28 -8.75
C ASP A 48 -1.02 -18.42 -7.79
N LEU A 49 -0.81 -17.40 -6.97
CA LEU A 49 0.37 -17.25 -6.12
C LEU A 49 0.07 -16.34 -4.94
N ASP A 50 0.34 -16.85 -3.74
CA ASP A 50 0.26 -16.05 -2.51
C ASP A 50 1.25 -14.88 -2.53
N ILE A 51 0.80 -13.72 -2.03
CA ILE A 51 1.59 -12.48 -2.02
C ILE A 51 2.84 -12.63 -1.15
N ASP A 52 2.75 -13.29 0.00
CA ASP A 52 3.92 -13.44 0.88
C ASP A 52 4.97 -14.36 0.23
N THR A 53 4.50 -15.36 -0.53
CA THR A 53 5.33 -16.25 -1.34
C THR A 53 5.97 -15.51 -2.51
N LEU A 54 5.23 -14.65 -3.21
CA LEU A 54 5.76 -13.79 -4.27
C LEU A 54 6.86 -12.87 -3.72
N LEU A 55 6.58 -12.11 -2.66
CA LEU A 55 7.51 -11.15 -2.06
C LEU A 55 8.74 -11.80 -1.42
N ALA A 56 8.70 -13.10 -1.12
CA ALA A 56 9.85 -13.86 -0.63
C ALA A 56 10.84 -14.25 -1.76
N ARG A 57 10.46 -14.10 -3.04
CA ARG A 57 11.35 -14.40 -4.17
C ARG A 57 12.37 -13.28 -4.36
N GLU A 58 13.62 -13.67 -4.63
CA GLU A 58 14.73 -12.74 -4.86
C GLU A 58 14.48 -11.78 -6.05
N ASP A 59 13.86 -12.28 -7.13
CA ASP A 59 13.51 -11.51 -8.34
C ASP A 59 11.98 -11.43 -8.55
N PHE A 60 11.22 -11.06 -7.51
CA PHE A 60 9.76 -11.01 -7.63
C PHE A 60 9.27 -9.99 -8.69
N ILE A 61 10.01 -8.89 -8.91
CA ILE A 61 9.71 -7.89 -9.94
C ILE A 61 9.91 -8.50 -11.34
N GLY A 62 10.98 -9.27 -11.55
CA GLY A 62 11.20 -10.03 -12.77
C GLY A 62 10.11 -11.06 -13.03
N VAL A 63 9.61 -11.72 -11.99
CA VAL A 63 8.44 -12.63 -12.09
C VAL A 63 7.21 -11.87 -12.55
N LEU A 64 6.86 -10.75 -11.91
CA LEU A 64 5.69 -9.93 -12.28
C LEU A 64 5.76 -9.41 -13.72
N THR A 65 6.93 -8.94 -14.16
CA THR A 65 7.10 -8.37 -15.51
C THR A 65 7.15 -9.45 -16.59
N ARG A 66 7.87 -10.56 -16.37
CA ARG A 66 8.09 -11.61 -17.39
C ARG A 66 6.97 -12.63 -17.45
N GLU A 67 6.49 -13.10 -16.30
CA GLU A 67 5.48 -14.17 -16.23
C GLU A 67 4.05 -13.61 -16.27
N TYR A 68 3.81 -12.48 -15.60
CA TYR A 68 2.49 -11.87 -15.50
C TYR A 68 2.31 -10.62 -16.38
N GLY A 69 3.36 -10.21 -17.12
CA GLY A 69 3.27 -9.13 -18.09
C GLY A 69 3.00 -7.75 -17.49
N PHE A 70 3.41 -7.51 -16.24
CA PHE A 70 3.24 -6.20 -15.61
C PHE A 70 4.07 -5.14 -16.35
N SER A 71 3.42 -4.04 -16.73
CA SER A 71 4.08 -2.80 -17.13
C SER A 71 4.54 -2.01 -15.90
N ASP A 72 5.35 -0.99 -16.11
CA ASP A 72 5.76 -0.04 -15.06
C ASP A 72 4.55 0.60 -14.34
N GLU A 73 3.51 0.95 -15.10
CA GLU A 73 2.25 1.45 -14.54
C GLU A 73 1.53 0.40 -13.66
N ASN A 74 1.57 -0.88 -14.05
CA ASN A 74 1.00 -1.95 -13.23
C ASN A 74 1.82 -2.18 -11.97
N LEU A 75 3.15 -2.06 -12.05
CA LEU A 75 4.03 -2.13 -10.88
C LEU A 75 3.76 -0.98 -9.90
N GLU A 76 3.54 0.24 -10.39
CA GLU A 76 3.17 1.37 -9.55
C GLU A 76 1.83 1.12 -8.83
N LYS A 77 0.79 0.69 -9.55
CA LYS A 77 -0.51 0.32 -8.96
C LYS A 77 -0.39 -0.84 -7.97
N PHE A 78 0.50 -1.80 -8.24
CA PHE A 78 0.77 -2.89 -7.33
C PHE A 78 1.45 -2.42 -6.05
N ALA A 79 2.43 -1.50 -6.14
CA ALA A 79 3.03 -0.87 -4.97
C ALA A 79 2.01 -0.08 -4.14
N GLU A 80 1.09 0.64 -4.80
CA GLU A 80 -0.04 1.30 -4.12
C GLU A 80 -0.92 0.28 -3.36
N LEU A 81 -1.21 -0.86 -3.98
CA LEU A 81 -2.01 -1.92 -3.34
C LEU A 81 -1.27 -2.56 -2.15
N LEU A 82 0.04 -2.79 -2.26
CA LEU A 82 0.85 -3.27 -1.13
C LEU A 82 0.88 -2.25 0.02
N PHE A 83 0.84 -0.96 -0.28
CA PHE A 83 0.75 0.10 0.73
C PHE A 83 -0.57 0.00 1.50
N ASP A 84 -1.68 -0.18 0.80
CA ASP A 84 -2.99 -0.38 1.44
C ASP A 84 -3.01 -1.63 2.33
N PHE A 85 -2.39 -2.73 1.88
CA PHE A 85 -2.23 -3.92 2.72
C PHE A 85 -1.38 -3.67 3.97
N ALA A 86 -0.30 -2.89 3.84
CA ALA A 86 0.58 -2.58 4.95
C ALA A 86 -0.12 -1.69 5.99
N ALA A 87 -0.95 -0.75 5.52
CA ALA A 87 -1.75 0.14 6.37
C ALA A 87 -2.89 -0.57 7.09
N ALA A 88 -3.48 -1.59 6.46
CA ALA A 88 -4.57 -2.39 7.04
C ALA A 88 -4.07 -3.52 7.96
N SER A 89 -2.82 -3.96 7.83
CA SER A 89 -2.30 -5.09 8.60
C SER A 89 -1.95 -4.72 10.04
N PRO A 90 -2.47 -5.45 11.05
CA PRO A 90 -2.02 -5.33 12.43
C PRO A 90 -0.70 -6.10 12.72
N ASP A 91 -0.24 -6.93 11.78
CA ASP A 91 0.99 -7.72 11.90
C ASP A 91 2.21 -6.94 11.43
N ARG A 92 3.10 -6.63 12.38
CA ARG A 92 4.33 -5.88 12.11
C ARG A 92 5.24 -6.56 11.10
N ASP A 93 5.36 -7.88 11.12
CA ASP A 93 6.26 -8.60 10.21
C ASP A 93 5.72 -8.56 8.78
N ALA A 94 4.39 -8.67 8.62
CA ALA A 94 3.71 -8.46 7.36
C ALA A 94 3.89 -7.02 6.86
N THR A 95 3.70 -6.01 7.72
CA THR A 95 3.91 -4.59 7.36
C THR A 95 5.32 -4.34 6.84
N VAL A 96 6.35 -4.89 7.52
CA VAL A 96 7.75 -4.74 7.09
C VAL A 96 7.99 -5.38 5.73
N ARG A 97 7.49 -6.60 5.51
CA ARG A 97 7.63 -7.31 4.23
C ARG A 97 7.00 -6.53 3.08
N LEU A 98 5.78 -6.04 3.28
CA LEU A 98 5.06 -5.21 2.30
C LEU A 98 5.83 -3.92 2.02
N ALA A 99 6.33 -3.23 3.05
CA ALA A 99 7.15 -2.03 2.91
C ALA A 99 8.46 -2.26 2.13
N CYS A 100 9.11 -3.40 2.35
CA CYS A 100 10.28 -3.81 1.56
C CYS A 100 9.92 -4.02 0.09
N GLY A 101 8.79 -4.69 -0.20
CA GLY A 101 8.29 -4.88 -1.56
C GLY A 101 8.00 -3.56 -2.27
N ILE A 102 7.30 -2.64 -1.61
CA ILE A 102 7.02 -1.28 -2.11
C ILE A 102 8.32 -0.55 -2.46
N THR A 103 9.28 -0.57 -1.56
CA THR A 103 10.58 0.10 -1.75
C THR A 103 11.37 -0.51 -2.91
N ALA A 104 11.33 -1.83 -3.07
CA ALA A 104 11.98 -2.51 -4.18
C ALA A 104 11.36 -2.11 -5.53
N ILE A 105 10.04 -2.01 -5.60
CA ILE A 105 9.32 -1.59 -6.81
C ILE A 105 9.69 -0.16 -7.18
N TYR A 106 9.57 0.80 -6.26
CA TYR A 106 9.90 2.19 -6.59
C TYR A 106 11.36 2.37 -6.97
N ARG A 107 12.28 1.64 -6.33
CA ARG A 107 13.69 1.66 -6.74
C ARG A 107 13.90 1.12 -8.15
N TYR A 108 13.18 0.07 -8.56
CA TYR A 108 13.23 -0.43 -9.92
C TYR A 108 12.65 0.55 -10.94
N LEU A 109 11.58 1.27 -10.59
CA LEU A 109 10.94 2.26 -11.47
C LEU A 109 11.75 3.56 -11.63
N ASP A 110 12.62 3.87 -10.66
CA ASP A 110 13.52 5.02 -10.70
C ASP A 110 14.81 4.75 -11.52
N GLU A 111 15.13 3.49 -11.84
CA GLU A 111 16.32 3.05 -12.61
C GLU A 111 16.12 3.13 -14.13
#